data_AF-A0A2N9E7M2-F1
#
_entry.id   AF-A0A2N9E7M2-F1
#
_cell.length_a   1.000
_cell.length_b   1.000
_cell.length_c   1.000
_cell.angle_alpha   90.00
_cell.angle_beta   90.00
_cell.angle_gamma   90.00
#
_symmetry.space_group_name_H-M   'P 1'
#
loop_
_entity.id
_entity.type
_entity.pdbx_description
1 polymer ?
#
loop_
_entity_poly.entity_id
_entity_poly.type
_entity_poly.pdbx_seq_one_letter_code
_entity_poly.pdbx_strand_id
1 'polypeptide(L)'
;MATQTYHRISVVLLLLFIVSSSLTVASAGTFYEDFDLTWGDQRAKILDNGELLTLSLDQICGSGFQSKREYLFGRIDMQLKLVSGNSAGTVTAYYLSSDGPNHDEIDFEFLGNVSGEPYIVHTNVYTQGKGEREQQFYLCFLVDNIPIRVFNNEESIGVPFPKSQPMKLYSSLWNADQWATRGGLVKTDWSKAPFTAYYRNFNANACIWSRGTSSCTPASSNGMANWQTQELNANGRRSLRWVQKYYMIYNYCADFKRFPEGRPRECRHARFL
;
A
#
# COMPACT_ATOMS: atom_id res chain seq x y z
N MET A 1 7.63 88.25 -17.47
CA MET A 1 6.76 87.22 -16.87
C MET A 1 7.29 85.87 -17.27
N ALA A 2 8.06 85.26 -16.37
CA ALA A 2 8.61 83.93 -16.50
C ALA A 2 8.47 83.29 -15.12
N THR A 3 7.90 82.09 -15.04
CA THR A 3 8.09 81.16 -13.93
C THR A 3 7.90 79.74 -14.47
N GLN A 4 9.03 79.12 -14.83
CA GLN A 4 9.19 77.68 -14.99
C GLN A 4 8.96 77.00 -13.63
N THR A 5 8.18 75.93 -13.60
CA THR A 5 8.08 75.01 -12.47
C THR A 5 8.92 73.75 -12.77
N TYR A 6 9.97 73.55 -11.99
CA TYR A 6 10.75 72.31 -11.93
C TYR A 6 10.20 71.40 -10.81
N HIS A 7 9.78 70.19 -11.12
CA HIS A 7 9.67 69.08 -10.17
C HIS A 7 10.20 67.81 -10.84
N ARG A 8 11.40 67.36 -10.47
CA ARG A 8 11.77 66.51 -9.33
C ARG A 8 11.97 65.06 -9.80
N ILE A 9 13.25 64.72 -9.80
CA ILE A 9 13.87 63.40 -9.86
C ILE A 9 12.97 62.31 -9.23
N SER A 10 12.75 61.22 -9.96
CA SER A 10 12.59 59.90 -9.36
C SER A 10 13.27 58.88 -10.26
N VAL A 11 14.57 58.74 -10.00
CA VAL A 11 15.33 57.51 -10.26
C VAL A 11 14.69 56.43 -9.41
N VAL A 12 13.64 55.79 -9.92
CA VAL A 12 13.17 54.54 -9.35
C VAL A 12 14.13 53.47 -9.85
N LEU A 13 15.04 53.10 -8.97
CA LEU A 13 15.90 51.93 -9.09
C LEU A 13 15.12 50.78 -9.73
N LEU A 14 15.58 50.34 -10.90
CA LEU A 14 15.27 49.02 -11.43
C LEU A 14 15.97 48.01 -10.51
N LEU A 15 15.37 47.74 -9.34
CA LEU A 15 15.74 46.63 -8.48
C LEU A 15 15.46 45.36 -9.29
N LEU A 16 16.53 44.78 -9.81
CA LEU A 16 16.64 43.40 -10.25
C LEU A 16 16.20 42.49 -9.09
N PHE A 17 14.89 42.27 -8.96
CA PHE A 17 14.37 41.11 -8.25
C PHE A 17 14.64 39.89 -9.12
N ILE A 18 15.88 39.41 -9.11
CA ILE A 18 16.17 38.03 -9.43
C ILE A 18 15.52 37.24 -8.29
N VAL A 19 14.26 36.84 -8.50
CA VAL A 19 13.63 35.80 -7.69
C VAL A 19 14.48 34.57 -7.94
N SER A 20 15.42 34.28 -7.02
CA SER A 20 16.04 32.96 -6.98
C SER A 20 14.93 31.99 -6.58
N SER A 21 14.21 31.50 -7.58
CA SER A 21 13.43 30.28 -7.46
C SER A 21 14.45 29.17 -7.19
N SER A 22 14.79 28.98 -5.92
CA SER A 22 15.41 27.76 -5.45
C SER A 22 14.44 26.65 -5.84
N LEU A 23 14.75 25.96 -6.93
CA LEU A 23 14.14 24.68 -7.23
C LEU A 23 14.48 23.78 -6.04
N THR A 24 13.53 23.66 -5.10
CA THR A 24 13.55 22.57 -4.14
C THR A 24 13.40 21.31 -4.97
N VAL A 25 14.51 20.68 -5.31
CA VAL A 25 14.50 19.28 -5.74
C VAL A 25 14.00 18.53 -4.51
N ALA A 26 12.75 18.11 -4.52
CA ALA A 26 12.29 17.13 -3.54
C ALA A 26 13.11 15.86 -3.82
N SER A 27 14.13 15.60 -3.00
CA SER A 27 14.75 14.29 -2.99
C SER A 27 13.67 13.32 -2.54
N ALA A 28 13.30 12.36 -3.39
CA ALA A 28 12.59 11.20 -2.90
C ALA A 28 13.43 10.58 -1.78
N GLY A 29 12.79 10.15 -0.69
CA GLY A 29 13.46 9.41 0.38
C GLY A 29 14.07 8.13 -0.19
N THR A 30 15.13 7.64 0.45
CA THR A 30 15.72 6.35 0.09
C THR A 30 15.17 5.25 0.99
N PHE A 31 15.20 4.00 0.53
CA PHE A 31 14.80 2.86 1.37
C PHE A 31 15.60 2.78 2.69
N TYR A 32 16.82 3.33 2.75
CA TYR A 32 17.58 3.42 4.00
C TYR A 32 16.92 4.34 5.04
N GLU A 33 16.19 5.36 4.62
CA GLU A 33 15.50 6.32 5.50
C GLU A 33 14.11 5.83 5.90
N ASP A 34 13.51 4.99 5.06
CA ASP A 34 12.11 4.60 5.18
C ASP A 34 11.91 3.25 5.90
N PHE A 35 12.86 2.31 5.80
CA PHE A 35 12.66 0.93 6.24
C PHE A 35 13.80 0.35 7.08
N ASP A 36 13.42 -0.56 7.96
CA ASP A 36 14.31 -1.49 8.65
C ASP A 36 14.15 -2.89 8.03
N LEU A 37 15.27 -3.55 7.73
CA LEU A 37 15.28 -4.96 7.34
C LEU A 37 15.13 -5.80 8.59
N THR A 38 14.00 -6.49 8.75
CA THR A 38 13.61 -7.11 10.03
C THR A 38 14.18 -8.51 10.20
N TRP A 39 14.28 -9.28 9.12
CA TRP A 39 14.85 -10.64 9.12
C TRP A 39 15.28 -11.08 7.72
N GLY A 40 16.07 -12.16 7.66
CA GLY A 40 16.52 -12.79 6.41
C GLY A 40 18.01 -12.62 6.11
N ASP A 41 18.78 -11.97 6.97
CA ASP A 41 20.21 -11.70 6.81
C ASP A 41 20.53 -11.11 5.42
N GLN A 42 21.33 -11.82 4.62
CA GLN A 42 21.70 -11.43 3.26
C GLN A 42 20.56 -11.61 2.23
N ARG A 43 19.34 -11.98 2.64
CA ARG A 43 18.17 -12.15 1.76
C ARG A 43 17.31 -10.90 1.66
N ALA A 44 17.40 -10.02 2.65
CA ALA A 44 16.89 -8.66 2.55
C ALA A 44 18.05 -7.73 2.19
N LYS A 45 17.93 -6.98 1.10
CA LYS A 45 18.97 -6.02 0.71
C LYS A 45 18.38 -4.71 0.23
N ILE A 46 19.05 -3.62 0.56
CA ILE A 46 18.88 -2.31 -0.06
C ILE A 46 20.09 -2.08 -0.96
N LEU A 47 19.83 -1.84 -2.24
CA LEU A 47 20.77 -1.74 -3.35
C LEU A 47 20.56 -0.41 -4.08
N ASP A 48 21.36 -0.17 -5.12
CA ASP A 48 21.24 1.01 -6.00
C ASP A 48 21.16 2.32 -5.21
N ASN A 49 22.07 2.51 -4.24
CA ASN A 49 22.11 3.69 -3.35
C ASN A 49 20.79 3.97 -2.60
N GLY A 50 19.99 2.94 -2.33
CA GLY A 50 18.73 3.07 -1.61
C GLY A 50 17.50 3.15 -2.48
N GLU A 51 17.63 2.98 -3.80
CA GLU A 51 16.50 3.03 -4.75
C GLU A 51 15.87 1.67 -5.05
N LEU A 52 16.52 0.57 -4.65
CA LEU A 52 16.03 -0.78 -4.84
C LEU A 52 16.08 -1.56 -3.52
N LEU A 53 14.95 -2.12 -3.12
CA LEU A 53 14.90 -3.12 -2.06
C LEU A 53 14.57 -4.48 -2.67
N THR A 54 15.28 -5.52 -2.24
CA THR A 54 15.03 -6.90 -2.64
C THR A 54 14.78 -7.79 -1.43
N LEU A 55 13.80 -8.68 -1.54
CA LEU A 55 13.56 -9.78 -0.61
C LEU A 55 13.77 -11.09 -1.37
N SER A 56 14.57 -12.00 -0.81
CA SER A 56 14.73 -13.35 -1.34
C SER A 56 14.33 -14.45 -0.35
N LEU A 57 14.05 -15.62 -0.90
CA LEU A 57 13.65 -16.83 -0.20
C LEU A 57 14.39 -18.02 -0.77
N ASP A 58 14.99 -18.81 0.11
CA ASP A 58 15.60 -20.11 -0.17
C ASP A 58 15.20 -21.13 0.92
N GLN A 59 15.75 -22.35 0.84
CA GLN A 59 15.41 -23.42 1.78
C GLN A 59 15.77 -23.12 3.24
N ILE A 60 16.63 -22.12 3.50
CA ILE A 60 17.07 -21.77 4.84
C ILE A 60 16.06 -20.84 5.49
N CYS A 61 15.73 -19.72 4.82
CA CYS A 61 14.70 -18.80 5.29
C CYS A 61 14.25 -17.83 4.18
N GLY A 62 13.14 -17.14 4.45
CA GLY A 62 12.71 -15.98 3.68
C GLY A 62 13.37 -14.68 4.13
N SER A 63 12.66 -13.57 3.94
CA SER A 63 13.10 -12.25 4.39
C SER A 63 11.94 -11.27 4.55
N GLY A 64 12.17 -10.17 5.26
CA GLY A 64 11.18 -9.11 5.41
C GLY A 64 11.74 -7.77 5.85
N PHE A 65 10.90 -6.75 5.73
CA PHE A 65 11.18 -5.39 6.18
C PHE A 65 9.93 -4.75 6.80
N GLN A 66 10.13 -3.68 7.56
CA GLN A 66 9.07 -2.84 8.09
C GLN A 66 9.41 -1.36 7.92
N SER A 67 8.41 -0.49 7.87
CA SER A 67 8.63 0.95 7.88
C SER A 67 9.16 1.40 9.24
N LYS A 68 10.07 2.37 9.22
CA LYS A 68 10.56 3.03 10.43
C LYS A 68 9.47 3.86 11.11
N ARG A 69 8.55 4.41 10.31
CA ARG A 69 7.45 5.26 10.76
C ARG A 69 6.16 4.46 10.86
N GLU A 70 5.32 4.87 11.82
CA GLU A 70 3.91 4.51 11.89
C GLU A 70 3.07 5.56 11.17
N TYR A 71 1.98 5.11 10.60
CA TYR A 71 1.03 5.94 9.88
C TYR A 71 -0.37 5.74 10.44
N LEU A 72 -1.09 6.83 10.65
CA LEU A 72 -2.51 6.80 10.98
C LEU A 72 -3.27 7.60 9.92
N PHE A 73 -3.78 6.87 8.93
CA PHE A 73 -4.32 7.36 7.66
C PHE A 73 -3.24 7.83 6.67
N GLY A 74 -3.42 7.48 5.40
CA GLY A 74 -2.51 7.88 4.35
C GLY A 74 -2.85 7.29 2.99
N ARG A 75 -2.20 7.82 1.96
CA ARG A 75 -1.97 7.12 0.70
C ARG A 75 -0.54 6.59 0.71
N ILE A 76 -0.41 5.28 0.48
CA ILE A 76 0.87 4.60 0.41
C ILE A 76 0.96 3.92 -0.95
N ASP A 77 2.00 4.27 -1.72
CA ASP A 77 2.29 3.72 -3.02
C ASP A 77 3.66 3.00 -2.98
N MET A 78 3.76 1.86 -3.65
CA MET A 78 5.00 1.10 -3.83
C MET A 78 4.95 0.37 -5.17
N GLN A 79 6.03 0.40 -5.94
CA GLN A 79 6.16 -0.47 -7.10
C GLN A 79 6.72 -1.82 -6.66
N LEU A 80 6.01 -2.88 -7.03
CA LEU A 80 6.35 -4.25 -6.70
C LEU A 80 6.54 -5.07 -7.98
N LYS A 81 7.67 -5.77 -8.08
CA LYS A 81 7.88 -6.84 -9.06
C LYS A 81 7.97 -8.17 -8.32
N LEU A 82 6.98 -9.02 -8.57
CA LEU A 82 6.86 -10.35 -7.98
C LEU A 82 7.92 -11.32 -8.53
N VAL A 83 8.04 -12.46 -7.85
CA VAL A 83 8.93 -13.55 -8.25
C VAL A 83 8.59 -14.03 -9.66
N SER A 84 9.58 -14.04 -10.54
CA SER A 84 9.41 -14.51 -11.92
C SER A 84 9.56 -16.03 -12.04
N GLY A 85 8.98 -16.61 -13.08
CA GLY A 85 9.09 -18.05 -13.37
C GLY A 85 8.19 -18.88 -12.45
N ASN A 86 8.69 -20.01 -11.96
CA ASN A 86 7.93 -20.85 -11.03
C ASN A 86 8.08 -20.28 -9.63
N SER A 87 6.99 -19.79 -9.07
CA SER A 87 6.90 -19.22 -7.73
C SER A 87 5.90 -19.97 -6.86
N ALA A 88 5.49 -21.18 -7.26
CA ALA A 88 4.54 -21.98 -6.51
C ALA A 88 4.98 -22.18 -5.04
N GLY A 89 4.02 -22.12 -4.13
CA GLY A 89 4.21 -22.21 -2.68
C GLY A 89 4.79 -20.94 -2.04
N THR A 90 5.18 -19.91 -2.81
CA THR A 90 5.68 -18.64 -2.25
C THR A 90 4.56 -17.62 -2.04
N VAL A 91 4.70 -16.80 -1.00
CA VAL A 91 3.84 -15.64 -0.74
C VAL A 91 4.71 -14.41 -0.58
N THR A 92 4.45 -13.40 -1.42
CA THR A 92 4.97 -12.05 -1.20
C THR A 92 3.86 -11.26 -0.49
N ALA A 93 4.05 -10.90 0.77
CA ALA A 93 3.09 -10.09 1.53
C ALA A 93 3.51 -8.62 1.52
N TYR A 94 2.54 -7.72 1.43
CA TYR A 94 2.67 -6.27 1.54
C TYR A 94 1.46 -5.75 2.29
N TYR A 95 1.65 -5.29 3.52
CA TYR A 95 0.53 -5.08 4.44
C TYR A 95 0.81 -3.97 5.44
N LEU A 96 -0.25 -3.40 6.00
CA LEU A 96 -0.18 -2.53 7.16
C LEU A 96 -0.70 -3.27 8.36
N SER A 97 -0.03 -3.17 9.51
CA SER A 97 -0.49 -3.78 10.76
C SER A 97 -0.18 -2.89 11.95
N SER A 98 -1.06 -2.86 12.94
CA SER A 98 -0.80 -2.27 14.26
C SER A 98 -0.30 -3.34 15.23
N ASP A 99 0.27 -2.91 16.37
CA ASP A 99 0.79 -3.86 17.35
C ASP A 99 -0.31 -4.46 18.23
N GLY A 100 -0.12 -5.72 18.63
CA GLY A 100 -0.87 -6.39 19.69
C GLY A 100 -1.97 -7.35 19.22
N PRO A 101 -2.64 -8.03 20.17
CA PRO A 101 -3.60 -9.09 19.86
C PRO A 101 -4.90 -8.58 19.21
N ASN A 102 -5.22 -7.30 19.40
CA ASN A 102 -6.39 -6.65 18.81
C ASN A 102 -5.99 -5.74 17.64
N HIS A 103 -4.94 -6.10 16.91
CA HIS A 103 -4.41 -5.28 15.83
C HIS A 103 -5.45 -5.03 14.74
N ASP A 104 -5.29 -3.91 14.05
CA ASP A 104 -5.90 -3.65 12.77
C ASP A 104 -4.86 -3.96 11.68
N GLU A 105 -5.29 -4.57 10.58
CA GLU A 105 -4.38 -4.96 9.48
C GLU A 105 -5.06 -4.90 8.11
N ILE A 106 -4.29 -4.55 7.08
CA ILE A 106 -4.74 -4.44 5.69
C ILE A 106 -3.73 -5.15 4.80
N ASP A 107 -4.15 -6.23 4.17
CA ASP A 107 -3.25 -7.16 3.50
C ASP A 107 -3.33 -7.13 1.99
N PHE A 108 -2.16 -7.26 1.36
CA PHE A 108 -1.97 -7.79 0.02
C PHE A 108 -0.99 -8.96 0.08
N GLU A 109 -1.46 -10.16 -0.22
CA GLU A 109 -0.65 -11.36 -0.33
C GLU A 109 -0.67 -11.86 -1.77
N PHE A 110 0.49 -11.84 -2.42
CA PHE A 110 0.65 -12.32 -3.78
C PHE A 110 1.06 -13.78 -3.76
N LEU A 111 0.12 -14.66 -4.09
CA LEU A 111 0.29 -16.09 -4.07
C LEU A 111 0.91 -16.55 -5.38
N GLY A 112 2.12 -17.10 -5.29
CA GLY A 112 2.87 -17.57 -6.45
C GLY A 112 2.23 -18.79 -7.11
N ASN A 113 2.68 -19.07 -8.33
CA ASN A 113 2.13 -20.15 -9.14
C ASN A 113 3.23 -20.80 -10.00
N VAL A 114 2.88 -21.91 -10.64
CA VAL A 114 3.78 -22.55 -11.61
C VAL A 114 3.97 -21.64 -12.83
N SER A 115 5.11 -21.76 -13.52
CA SER A 115 5.41 -20.97 -14.71
C SER A 115 4.28 -21.02 -15.73
N GLY A 116 3.83 -19.84 -16.18
CA GLY A 116 2.78 -19.70 -17.19
C GLY A 116 1.36 -19.55 -16.62
N GLU A 117 1.17 -19.86 -15.33
CA GLU A 117 -0.11 -19.67 -14.65
C GLU A 117 -0.16 -18.30 -13.94
N PRO A 118 -1.34 -17.68 -13.80
CA PRO A 118 -1.46 -16.36 -13.21
C PRO A 118 -1.21 -16.39 -11.69
N TYR A 119 -0.67 -15.28 -11.19
CA TYR A 119 -0.65 -14.99 -9.76
C TYR A 119 -2.08 -14.78 -9.24
N ILE A 120 -2.25 -14.99 -7.93
CA ILE A 120 -3.43 -14.54 -7.20
C ILE A 120 -3.01 -13.41 -6.27
N VAL A 121 -3.76 -12.31 -6.27
CA VAL A 121 -3.68 -11.33 -5.19
C VAL A 121 -4.80 -11.62 -4.21
N HIS A 122 -4.41 -11.92 -2.98
CA HIS A 122 -5.27 -12.14 -1.84
C HIS A 122 -5.25 -10.88 -0.97
N THR A 123 -6.43 -10.39 -0.61
CA THR A 123 -6.58 -9.22 0.25
C THR A 123 -7.38 -9.57 1.48
N ASN A 124 -7.03 -9.02 2.63
CA ASN A 124 -7.75 -9.20 3.87
C ASN A 124 -7.79 -7.89 4.67
N VAL A 125 -8.72 -7.82 5.61
CA VAL A 125 -8.84 -6.68 6.53
C VAL A 125 -9.13 -7.22 7.92
N TYR A 126 -8.22 -6.95 8.85
CA TYR A 126 -8.39 -7.19 10.28
C TYR A 126 -8.82 -5.91 10.97
N THR A 127 -9.76 -6.08 11.89
CA THR A 127 -10.20 -5.00 12.77
C THR A 127 -10.35 -5.56 14.17
N GLN A 128 -9.70 -4.96 15.17
CA GLN A 128 -9.72 -5.43 16.55
C GLN A 128 -9.32 -6.92 16.67
N GLY A 129 -8.29 -7.34 15.93
CA GLY A 129 -7.77 -8.72 15.89
C GLY A 129 -8.65 -9.70 15.10
N LYS A 130 -9.77 -9.26 14.52
CA LYS A 130 -10.66 -10.12 13.73
C LYS A 130 -10.52 -9.83 12.23
N GLY A 131 -10.00 -10.81 11.50
CA GLY A 131 -9.92 -10.84 10.03
C GLY A 131 -11.16 -11.46 9.40
N GLU A 132 -10.95 -12.51 8.59
CA GLU A 132 -11.99 -13.27 7.88
C GLU A 132 -12.71 -12.50 6.77
N ARG A 133 -12.01 -11.55 6.15
CA ARG A 133 -12.53 -10.69 5.10
C ARG A 133 -11.77 -10.87 3.80
N GLU A 134 -11.52 -12.11 3.43
CA GLU A 134 -10.67 -12.48 2.30
C GLU A 134 -11.38 -12.19 0.97
N GLN A 135 -10.66 -11.53 0.05
CA GLN A 135 -11.04 -11.47 -1.36
C GLN A 135 -9.82 -11.81 -2.20
N GLN A 136 -10.02 -12.61 -3.24
CA GLN A 136 -8.94 -13.04 -4.12
C GLN A 136 -9.25 -12.66 -5.56
N PHE A 137 -8.21 -12.30 -6.31
CA PHE A 137 -8.30 -11.94 -7.73
C PHE A 137 -7.15 -12.55 -8.53
N TYR A 138 -7.42 -12.98 -9.76
CA TYR A 138 -6.35 -13.29 -10.71
C TYR A 138 -5.61 -12.02 -11.11
N LEU A 139 -4.29 -12.05 -11.00
CA LEU A 139 -3.41 -10.96 -11.39
C LEU A 139 -3.02 -11.12 -12.88
N CYS A 140 -3.98 -10.91 -13.77
CA CYS A 140 -3.76 -10.95 -15.22
C CYS A 140 -3.57 -9.51 -15.73
N PHE A 141 -2.33 -9.02 -15.69
CA PHE A 141 -1.86 -7.70 -16.15
C PHE A 141 -2.42 -6.48 -15.37
N LEU A 142 -1.57 -5.85 -14.56
CA LEU A 142 -1.86 -4.54 -13.93
C LEU A 142 -1.61 -3.42 -14.94
N VAL A 143 -2.63 -2.61 -15.19
CA VAL A 143 -2.46 -1.23 -15.67
C VAL A 143 -2.77 -0.32 -14.49
N ASP A 144 -1.86 0.60 -14.20
CA ASP A 144 -1.78 1.41 -12.98
C ASP A 144 -3.10 2.09 -12.55
N ASN A 145 -3.29 2.23 -11.22
CA ASN A 145 -4.39 2.94 -10.55
C ASN A 145 -5.81 2.35 -10.68
N ILE A 146 -5.96 1.07 -11.06
CA ILE A 146 -7.27 0.39 -11.06
C ILE A 146 -7.62 -0.07 -9.63
N PRO A 147 -8.73 0.41 -9.02
CA PRO A 147 -9.16 -0.07 -7.72
C PRO A 147 -9.67 -1.51 -7.80
N ILE A 148 -9.20 -2.37 -6.88
CA ILE A 148 -9.61 -3.79 -6.81
C ILE A 148 -10.52 -4.09 -5.63
N ARG A 149 -10.48 -3.27 -4.57
CA ARG A 149 -11.28 -3.43 -3.35
C ARG A 149 -11.50 -2.09 -2.65
N VAL A 150 -12.65 -1.94 -2.00
CA VAL A 150 -12.95 -0.85 -1.06
C VAL A 150 -13.55 -1.46 0.20
N PHE A 151 -13.03 -1.08 1.37
CA PHE A 151 -13.61 -1.39 2.67
C PHE A 151 -14.07 -0.08 3.31
N ASN A 152 -15.38 0.09 3.46
CA ASN A 152 -15.95 1.34 3.97
C ASN A 152 -15.93 1.37 5.50
N ASN A 153 -15.87 2.57 6.07
CA ASN A 153 -16.20 2.77 7.48
C ASN A 153 -17.72 2.62 7.66
N GLU A 154 -18.12 1.51 8.28
CA GLU A 154 -19.51 1.15 8.57
C GLU A 154 -19.75 1.03 10.09
N GLU A 155 -19.03 1.83 10.90
CA GLU A 155 -19.17 1.84 12.36
C GLU A 155 -20.59 2.18 12.82
N SER A 156 -21.34 2.97 12.04
CA SER A 156 -22.74 3.31 12.31
C SER A 156 -23.67 2.08 12.38
N ILE A 157 -23.27 0.96 11.78
CA ILE A 157 -23.98 -0.33 11.83
C ILE A 157 -23.22 -1.39 12.66
N GLY A 158 -22.21 -0.95 13.43
CA GLY A 158 -21.44 -1.76 14.36
C GLY A 158 -20.33 -2.61 13.73
N VAL A 159 -19.83 -2.22 12.55
CA VAL A 159 -18.64 -2.85 11.94
C VAL A 159 -17.40 -2.04 12.36
N PRO A 160 -16.44 -2.61 13.10
CA PRO A 160 -15.20 -1.92 13.44
C PRO A 160 -14.40 -1.49 12.20
N PHE A 161 -13.60 -0.44 12.31
CA PHE A 161 -12.80 0.10 11.22
C PHE A 161 -11.42 0.58 11.73
N PRO A 162 -10.34 0.43 10.95
CA PRO A 162 -8.98 0.85 11.33
C PRO A 162 -8.85 2.37 11.39
N LYS A 163 -9.28 2.98 12.51
CA LYS A 163 -9.29 4.44 12.68
C LYS A 163 -8.46 4.99 13.83
N SER A 164 -8.02 4.13 14.74
CA SER A 164 -7.42 4.55 16.00
C SER A 164 -6.06 3.95 16.28
N GLN A 165 -5.69 2.90 15.55
CA GLN A 165 -4.42 2.21 15.72
C GLN A 165 -3.46 2.65 14.60
N PRO A 166 -2.37 3.36 14.92
CA PRO A 166 -1.30 3.62 13.97
C PRO A 166 -0.72 2.28 13.50
N MET A 167 -0.43 2.18 12.21
CA MET A 167 0.09 0.97 11.60
C MET A 167 1.46 1.23 10.98
N LYS A 168 2.34 0.25 11.04
CA LYS A 168 3.53 0.21 10.19
C LYS A 168 3.21 -0.50 8.89
N LEU A 169 3.96 -0.15 7.85
CA LEU A 169 3.98 -0.90 6.62
C LEU A 169 4.99 -2.04 6.75
N TYR A 170 4.62 -3.22 6.30
CA TYR A 170 5.44 -4.42 6.30
C TYR A 170 5.47 -5.05 4.92
N SER A 171 6.54 -5.79 4.66
CA SER A 171 6.56 -6.74 3.57
C SER A 171 7.45 -7.93 3.89
N SER A 172 7.08 -9.09 3.37
CA SER A 172 7.84 -10.33 3.55
C SER A 172 7.72 -11.24 2.34
N LEU A 173 8.72 -12.10 2.15
CA LEU A 173 8.69 -13.20 1.19
C LEU A 173 8.93 -14.50 1.94
N TRP A 174 7.98 -15.42 1.88
CA TRP A 174 8.02 -16.66 2.68
C TRP A 174 7.33 -17.84 1.97
N ASN A 175 7.59 -19.06 2.46
CA ASN A 175 6.96 -20.28 1.95
C ASN A 175 5.66 -20.58 2.70
N ALA A 176 4.60 -20.81 1.95
CA ALA A 176 3.26 -21.13 2.45
C ALA A 176 2.70 -22.37 1.73
N ASP A 177 3.52 -23.42 1.63
CA ASP A 177 3.21 -24.69 0.95
C ASP A 177 1.87 -25.31 1.36
N GLN A 178 1.40 -24.99 2.56
CA GLN A 178 0.15 -25.51 3.09
C GLN A 178 -1.09 -24.95 2.39
N TRP A 179 -1.01 -23.79 1.73
CA TRP A 179 -2.22 -23.15 1.18
C TRP A 179 -2.01 -22.26 -0.06
N ALA A 180 -0.82 -21.70 -0.30
CA ALA A 180 -0.64 -20.62 -1.30
C ALA A 180 -1.03 -21.00 -2.73
N THR A 181 -0.52 -22.11 -3.26
CA THR A 181 -0.76 -22.48 -4.66
C THR A 181 -1.74 -23.63 -4.76
N ARG A 182 -2.89 -23.36 -5.41
CA ARG A 182 -4.01 -24.31 -5.57
C ARG A 182 -4.46 -24.91 -4.23
N GLY A 183 -4.59 -24.08 -3.20
CA GLY A 183 -4.98 -24.52 -1.86
C GLY A 183 -3.94 -25.45 -1.21
N GLY A 184 -2.67 -25.31 -1.58
CA GLY A 184 -1.56 -26.12 -1.05
C GLY A 184 -1.29 -27.43 -1.80
N LEU A 185 -1.98 -27.70 -2.92
CA LEU A 185 -1.73 -28.90 -3.71
C LEU A 185 -0.39 -28.85 -4.46
N VAL A 186 0.12 -27.66 -4.77
CA VAL A 186 1.41 -27.47 -5.43
C VAL A 186 2.40 -26.88 -4.43
N LYS A 187 3.53 -27.56 -4.25
CA LYS A 187 4.59 -27.21 -3.30
C LYS A 187 5.69 -26.39 -3.98
N THR A 188 6.49 -25.68 -3.18
CA THR A 188 7.67 -24.97 -3.67
C THR A 188 8.70 -25.94 -4.23
N ASP A 189 9.07 -25.71 -5.49
CA ASP A 189 10.22 -26.36 -6.11
C ASP A 189 11.49 -25.58 -5.75
N TRP A 190 12.12 -25.98 -4.65
CA TRP A 190 13.32 -25.33 -4.15
C TRP A 190 14.52 -25.39 -5.09
N SER A 191 14.51 -26.21 -6.14
CA SER A 191 15.54 -26.16 -7.20
C SER A 191 15.50 -24.85 -8.00
N LYS A 192 14.41 -24.06 -7.85
CA LYS A 192 14.23 -22.75 -8.47
C LYS A 192 14.64 -21.58 -7.56
N ALA A 193 15.06 -21.87 -6.33
CA ALA A 193 15.58 -20.86 -5.42
C ALA A 193 16.89 -20.25 -5.96
N PRO A 194 17.21 -18.98 -5.63
CA PRO A 194 16.43 -18.09 -4.77
C PRO A 194 15.23 -17.46 -5.50
N PHE A 195 14.08 -17.45 -4.83
CA PHE A 195 12.93 -16.66 -5.26
C PHE A 195 13.15 -15.23 -4.83
N THR A 196 13.00 -14.24 -5.72
CA THR A 196 13.30 -12.84 -5.39
C THR A 196 12.17 -11.92 -5.82
N ALA A 197 11.71 -11.07 -4.90
CA ALA A 197 10.79 -9.96 -5.14
C ALA A 197 11.54 -8.61 -5.03
N TYR A 198 11.09 -7.62 -5.80
CA TYR A 198 11.77 -6.33 -5.94
C TYR A 198 10.81 -5.18 -5.67
N TYR A 199 11.29 -4.17 -4.96
CA TYR A 199 10.52 -3.01 -4.50
C TYR A 199 11.23 -1.74 -4.96
N ARG A 200 10.47 -0.78 -5.50
CA ARG A 200 10.97 0.54 -5.91
C ARG A 200 9.93 1.62 -5.66
N ASN A 201 10.36 2.88 -5.71
CA ASN A 201 9.47 4.04 -5.79
C ASN A 201 8.43 4.09 -4.64
N PHE A 202 8.89 3.84 -3.41
CA PHE A 202 8.06 4.04 -2.23
C PHE A 202 7.66 5.51 -2.11
N ASN A 203 6.38 5.75 -1.85
CA ASN A 203 5.87 7.08 -1.55
C ASN A 203 4.74 6.98 -0.52
N ALA A 204 4.87 7.74 0.57
CA ALA A 204 3.85 7.82 1.60
C ALA A 204 3.39 9.28 1.77
N ASN A 205 2.23 9.60 1.19
CA ASN A 205 1.49 10.81 1.53
C ASN A 205 0.53 10.49 2.68
N ALA A 206 1.08 10.47 3.90
CA ALA A 206 0.42 9.92 5.07
C ALA A 206 0.65 10.76 6.32
N CYS A 207 -0.24 10.60 7.30
CA CYS A 207 -0.10 11.20 8.61
C CYS A 207 0.82 10.33 9.46
N ILE A 208 2.03 10.80 9.70
CA ILE A 208 3.01 10.11 10.53
C ILE A 208 2.55 10.22 11.98
N TRP A 209 2.47 9.07 12.64
CA TRP A 209 2.20 9.00 14.07
C TRP A 209 3.51 8.89 14.83
N SER A 210 3.73 9.78 15.80
CA SER A 210 4.94 9.75 16.62
C SER A 210 4.66 10.34 17.99
N ARG A 211 5.10 9.65 19.06
CA ARG A 211 4.99 10.14 20.44
C ARG A 211 3.56 10.58 20.83
N GLY A 212 2.56 9.84 20.33
CA GLY A 212 1.15 10.11 20.62
C GLY A 212 0.54 11.29 19.87
N THR A 213 1.24 11.87 18.89
CA THR A 213 0.72 12.96 18.06
C THR A 213 0.77 12.60 16.58
N SER A 214 -0.20 13.10 15.83
CA SER A 214 -0.26 12.99 14.37
C SER A 214 0.44 14.18 13.73
N SER A 215 1.20 13.93 12.66
CA SER A 215 1.77 14.99 11.83
C SER A 215 0.72 15.75 11.01
N CYS A 216 -0.49 15.20 10.86
CA CYS A 216 -1.59 15.88 10.20
C CYS A 216 -2.29 16.83 11.18
N THR A 217 -2.48 18.08 10.77
CA THR A 217 -3.26 19.06 11.51
C THR A 217 -4.66 19.19 10.90
N PRO A 218 -5.71 19.53 11.69
CA PRO A 218 -7.05 19.80 11.17
C PRO A 218 -7.12 20.96 10.15
N ALA A 219 -6.03 21.73 9.99
CA ALA A 219 -5.96 22.95 9.20
C ALA A 219 -4.88 22.91 8.09
N SER A 220 -4.36 21.73 7.69
CA SER A 220 -3.44 21.64 6.55
C SER A 220 -4.18 21.73 5.22
N SER A 221 -4.68 22.92 4.91
CA SER A 221 -5.21 23.32 3.59
C SER A 221 -4.14 23.41 2.48
N ASN A 222 -2.90 22.99 2.76
CA ASN A 222 -1.83 22.95 1.78
C ASN A 222 -1.59 21.50 1.31
N GLY A 223 -2.40 21.05 0.34
CA GLY A 223 -2.09 19.96 -0.59
C GLY A 223 -2.02 18.51 -0.06
N MET A 224 -1.85 18.27 1.25
CA MET A 224 -1.74 16.92 1.83
C MET A 224 -3.09 16.20 2.05
N ALA A 225 -4.22 16.91 1.99
CA ALA A 225 -5.52 16.42 2.47
C ALA A 225 -6.51 15.92 1.39
N ASN A 226 -6.14 15.91 0.10
CA ASN A 226 -7.12 15.57 -0.95
C ASN A 226 -7.58 14.10 -0.93
N TRP A 227 -6.76 13.17 -0.44
CA TRP A 227 -7.12 11.75 -0.40
C TRP A 227 -8.04 11.40 0.79
N GLN A 228 -8.05 12.20 1.87
CA GLN A 228 -8.81 11.93 3.10
C GLN A 228 -10.33 11.95 2.89
N THR A 229 -10.79 12.69 1.88
CA THR A 229 -12.21 12.81 1.50
C THR A 229 -12.49 12.22 0.11
N GLN A 230 -11.50 11.53 -0.48
CA GLN A 230 -11.60 11.04 -1.85
C GLN A 230 -12.41 9.73 -1.90
N GLU A 231 -13.65 9.84 -2.36
CA GLU A 231 -14.40 8.66 -2.79
C GLU A 231 -14.01 8.24 -4.21
N LEU A 232 -14.29 6.98 -4.56
CA LEU A 232 -14.19 6.53 -5.95
C LEU A 232 -15.14 7.33 -6.84
N ASN A 233 -14.57 8.04 -7.81
CA ASN A 233 -15.33 8.69 -8.87
C ASN A 233 -16.08 7.65 -9.75
N ALA A 234 -16.91 8.12 -10.68
CA ALA A 234 -17.70 7.23 -11.54
C ALA A 234 -16.85 6.23 -12.36
N ASN A 235 -15.65 6.64 -12.79
CA ASN A 235 -14.72 5.76 -13.51
C ASN A 235 -14.15 4.70 -12.57
N GLY A 236 -13.65 5.08 -11.40
CA GLY A 236 -13.12 4.15 -10.40
C GLY A 236 -14.14 3.09 -10.01
N ARG A 237 -15.41 3.48 -9.82
CA ARG A 237 -16.51 2.56 -9.51
C ARG A 237 -16.81 1.59 -10.67
N ARG A 238 -16.72 2.05 -11.93
CA ARG A 238 -16.87 1.18 -13.11
C ARG A 238 -15.72 0.19 -13.22
N SER A 239 -14.49 0.65 -13.04
CA SER A 239 -13.29 -0.19 -13.07
C SER A 239 -13.33 -1.25 -11.97
N LEU A 240 -13.71 -0.88 -10.75
CA LEU A 240 -13.85 -1.83 -9.63
C LEU A 240 -14.86 -2.93 -9.95
N ARG A 241 -16.05 -2.59 -10.48
CA ARG A 241 -17.04 -3.58 -10.91
C ARG A 241 -16.53 -4.48 -12.03
N TRP A 242 -15.74 -3.93 -12.95
CA TRP A 242 -15.13 -4.71 -14.02
C TRP A 242 -14.10 -5.70 -13.47
N VAL A 243 -13.23 -5.27 -12.56
CA VAL A 243 -12.28 -6.16 -11.87
C VAL A 243 -13.02 -7.27 -11.14
N GLN A 244 -14.05 -6.92 -10.35
CA GLN A 244 -14.83 -7.90 -9.61
C GLN A 244 -15.54 -8.91 -10.51
N LYS A 245 -16.05 -8.46 -11.66
CA LYS A 245 -16.75 -9.34 -12.60
C LYS A 245 -15.82 -10.33 -13.29
N TYR A 246 -14.61 -9.92 -13.66
CA TYR A 246 -13.76 -10.71 -14.56
C TYR A 246 -12.54 -11.35 -13.88
N TYR A 247 -12.11 -10.84 -12.73
CA TYR A 247 -10.86 -11.26 -12.09
C TYR A 247 -11.05 -11.79 -10.67
N MET A 248 -12.17 -11.49 -10.00
CA MET A 248 -12.42 -12.00 -8.64
C MET A 248 -12.69 -13.50 -8.67
N ILE A 249 -11.99 -14.23 -7.82
CA ILE A 249 -12.09 -15.70 -7.69
C ILE A 249 -12.69 -16.14 -6.36
N TYR A 250 -12.55 -15.32 -5.33
CA TYR A 250 -13.14 -15.55 -4.01
C TYR A 250 -13.60 -14.24 -3.39
N ASN A 251 -14.74 -14.28 -2.71
CA ASN A 251 -15.29 -13.16 -1.96
C ASN A 251 -15.98 -13.69 -0.69
N TYR A 252 -15.44 -13.38 0.48
CA TYR A 252 -16.01 -13.78 1.77
C TYR A 252 -17.50 -13.36 1.92
N CYS A 253 -17.91 -12.23 1.34
CA CYS A 253 -19.30 -11.77 1.37
C CYS A 253 -20.30 -12.72 0.68
N ALA A 254 -19.82 -13.55 -0.26
CA ALA A 254 -20.60 -14.53 -1.00
C ALA A 254 -20.42 -15.97 -0.48
N ASP A 255 -19.58 -16.17 0.55
CA ASP A 255 -19.30 -17.47 1.12
C ASP A 255 -20.32 -17.84 2.21
N PHE A 256 -21.51 -18.26 1.77
CA PHE A 256 -22.58 -18.70 2.68
C PHE A 256 -22.24 -19.99 3.44
N LYS A 257 -21.25 -20.76 2.97
CA LYS A 257 -20.79 -21.95 3.68
C LYS A 257 -19.98 -21.54 4.92
N ARG A 258 -19.13 -20.51 4.79
CA ARG A 258 -18.40 -19.94 5.92
C ARG A 258 -19.27 -19.12 6.86
N PHE A 259 -20.28 -18.44 6.33
CA PHE A 259 -21.20 -17.60 7.11
C PHE A 259 -22.66 -18.13 7.07
N PRO A 260 -22.94 -19.30 7.67
CA PRO A 260 -24.27 -19.94 7.61
C PRO A 260 -25.34 -19.15 8.36
N GLU A 261 -24.96 -18.33 9.35
CA GLU A 261 -25.86 -17.45 10.12
C GLU A 261 -26.17 -16.13 9.40
N GLY A 262 -25.69 -15.99 8.17
CA GLY A 262 -25.89 -14.83 7.31
C GLY A 262 -24.62 -14.01 7.12
N ARG A 263 -24.54 -13.35 5.96
CA ARG A 263 -23.36 -12.58 5.57
C ARG A 263 -23.00 -11.47 6.57
N PRO A 264 -21.70 -11.13 6.69
CA PRO A 264 -21.21 -10.02 7.50
C PRO A 264 -21.96 -8.70 7.23
N ARG A 265 -22.06 -7.83 8.23
CA ARG A 265 -22.92 -6.63 8.18
C ARG A 265 -22.49 -5.64 7.11
N GLU A 266 -21.19 -5.46 6.95
CA GLU A 266 -20.55 -4.66 5.90
C GLU A 266 -20.96 -5.12 4.50
N CYS A 267 -21.15 -6.42 4.29
CA CYS A 267 -21.58 -6.99 3.01
C CYS A 267 -23.05 -6.71 2.69
N ARG A 268 -23.85 -6.22 3.65
CA ARG A 268 -25.29 -5.97 3.45
C ARG A 268 -25.56 -4.64 2.75
N HIS A 269 -24.69 -3.65 2.96
CA HIS A 269 -24.83 -2.29 2.46
C HIS A 269 -23.70 -1.88 1.52
N ALA A 270 -22.68 -2.73 1.35
CA ALA A 270 -21.56 -2.41 0.50
C ALA A 270 -21.99 -2.12 -0.94
N ARG A 271 -21.70 -0.89 -1.37
CA ARG A 271 -21.95 -0.41 -2.74
C ARG A 271 -21.05 -1.08 -3.78
N PHE A 272 -20.03 -1.81 -3.32
CA PHE A 272 -18.89 -2.27 -4.11
C PHE A 272 -18.39 -3.68 -3.69
N LEU A 273 -19.25 -4.56 -3.18
CA LEU A 273 -18.90 -5.95 -2.83
C LEU A 273 -19.83 -6.95 -3.52
#